data_AF-A0A6G3QMK0-F1
#
_entry.id   AF-A0A6G3QMK0-F1
#
_cell.length_a   1.000
_cell.length_b   1.000
_cell.length_c   1.000
_cell.angle_alpha   90.00
_cell.angle_beta   90.00
_cell.angle_gamma   90.00
#
_symmetry.space_group_name_H-M   'P 1'
#
loop_
_entity.id
_entity.type
_entity.pdbx_description
1 polymer ?
#
loop_
_entity_poly.entity_id
_entity_poly.type
_entity_poly.pdbx_seq_one_letter_code
_entity_poly.pdbx_strand_id
1 'polypeptide(L)'
;EPMGQFARWFEDAAGENVFEPNAMIVSTATPDGRPSSRTVLLKQFDERGFVFFTNYESRKGRELAANPYVSLLFPCPPIARQVIVTGTASRIGRDETAAYFRSRPHGSKLGAWASEQSTVIASREELDRRYAELEARYPEGEQVPVPPQ
;
A
#
# COMPACT_ATOMS: atom_id res chain seq x y z
N GLU A 1 22.47 9.23 11.07
CA GLU A 1 21.08 8.98 11.48
C GLU A 1 20.40 8.18 10.35
N PRO A 2 19.71 7.06 10.63
CA PRO A 2 19.21 6.13 9.62
C PRO A 2 18.20 6.72 8.62
N MET A 3 17.27 7.59 9.06
CA MET A 3 16.26 8.20 8.19
C MET A 3 16.88 9.15 7.17
N GLY A 4 17.85 9.97 7.58
CA GLY A 4 18.61 10.82 6.67
C GLY A 4 19.43 10.01 5.67
N GLN A 5 19.91 8.82 6.03
CA GLN A 5 20.56 7.93 5.07
C GLN A 5 19.57 7.30 4.08
N PHE A 6 18.39 6.90 4.56
CA PHE A 6 17.31 6.42 3.69
C PHE A 6 16.91 7.49 2.67
N ALA A 7 16.69 8.73 3.13
CA ALA A 7 16.29 9.85 2.27
C ALA A 7 17.26 10.05 1.10
N ARG A 8 18.57 10.10 1.38
CA ARG A 8 19.61 10.21 0.34
C ARG A 8 19.57 9.07 -0.66
N TRP A 9 19.45 7.83 -0.19
CA TRP A 9 19.41 6.68 -1.09
C TRP A 9 18.12 6.57 -1.88
N PHE A 10 17.02 7.06 -1.32
CA PHE A 10 15.75 7.15 -2.02
C PHE A 10 15.80 8.20 -3.13
N GLU A 11 16.44 9.34 -2.89
CA GLU A 11 16.72 10.36 -3.90
C GLU A 11 17.63 9.82 -5.02
N ASP A 12 18.71 9.11 -4.67
CA ASP A 12 19.58 8.48 -5.67
C ASP A 12 18.80 7.49 -6.56
N ALA A 13 17.95 6.64 -5.95
CA ALA A 13 17.12 5.69 -6.70
C ALA A 13 16.14 6.41 -7.64
N ALA A 14 15.56 7.52 -7.20
CA ALA A 14 14.69 8.34 -8.04
C ALA A 14 15.44 9.04 -9.18
N GLY A 15 16.70 9.45 -8.96
CA GLY A 15 17.55 10.11 -9.94
C GLY A 15 18.13 9.16 -11.01
N GLU A 16 18.39 7.90 -10.67
CA GLU A 16 19.03 6.90 -11.56
C GLU A 16 18.03 6.08 -12.40
N ASN A 17 16.82 6.58 -12.63
CA ASN A 17 15.75 5.90 -13.39
C ASN A 17 15.41 4.49 -12.86
N VAL A 18 15.54 4.26 -11.54
CA VAL A 18 14.98 3.04 -10.94
C VAL A 18 13.47 3.07 -11.16
N PHE A 19 12.92 2.03 -11.81
CA PHE A 19 11.48 1.93 -12.03
C PHE A 19 10.76 1.79 -10.67
N GLU A 20 9.81 2.69 -10.40
CA GLU A 20 9.10 2.79 -9.13
C GLU A 20 10.04 2.72 -7.91
N PRO A 21 10.87 3.75 -7.64
CA PRO A 21 11.82 3.72 -6.51
C PRO A 21 11.12 3.63 -5.14
N ASN A 22 9.82 3.92 -5.10
CA ASN A 22 8.95 3.77 -3.94
C ASN A 22 8.27 2.39 -3.82
N ALA A 23 8.50 1.46 -4.76
CA ALA A 23 8.07 0.09 -4.61
C ALA A 23 8.90 -0.61 -3.53
N MET A 24 8.21 -1.28 -2.61
CA MET A 24 8.83 -2.03 -1.53
C MET A 24 8.08 -3.34 -1.29
N ILE A 25 8.80 -4.35 -0.83
CA ILE A 25 8.22 -5.63 -0.39
C ILE A 25 7.85 -5.50 1.08
N VAL A 26 6.56 -5.68 1.40
CA VAL A 26 6.09 -5.76 2.79
C VAL A 26 5.91 -7.23 3.17
N SER A 27 6.65 -7.65 4.18
CA SER A 27 6.63 -8.99 4.74
C SER A 27 5.95 -8.98 6.10
N THR A 28 4.92 -9.82 6.23
CA THR A 28 4.08 -9.98 7.42
C THR A 28 4.01 -11.45 7.79
N ALA A 29 3.56 -11.79 8.99
CA ALA A 29 3.36 -13.18 9.38
C ALA A 29 2.12 -13.33 10.27
N THR A 30 1.48 -14.49 10.19
CA THR A 30 0.47 -14.89 11.17
C THR A 30 1.11 -15.09 12.56
N PRO A 31 0.32 -15.12 13.65
CA PRO A 31 0.83 -15.39 15.00
C PRO A 31 1.54 -16.74 15.18
N ASP A 32 1.21 -17.74 14.36
CA ASP A 32 1.91 -19.04 14.31
C ASP A 32 3.19 -19.02 13.45
N GLY A 33 3.62 -17.84 12.99
CA GLY A 33 4.89 -17.66 12.30
C GLY A 33 4.88 -18.04 10.83
N ARG A 34 3.71 -18.02 10.15
CA ARG A 34 3.65 -18.26 8.70
C ARG A 34 3.85 -16.95 7.94
N PRO A 35 5.00 -16.75 7.27
CA PRO A 35 5.28 -15.50 6.59
C PRO A 35 4.51 -15.36 5.28
N SER A 36 4.33 -14.12 4.85
CA SER A 36 3.86 -13.78 3.52
C SER A 36 4.41 -12.42 3.09
N SER A 37 4.67 -12.27 1.78
CA SER A 37 5.30 -11.08 1.21
C SER A 37 4.59 -10.65 -0.07
N ARG A 38 4.61 -9.35 -0.36
CA ARG A 38 4.08 -8.75 -1.59
C ARG A 38 4.64 -7.35 -1.79
N THR A 39 4.59 -6.85 -3.02
CA THR A 39 4.92 -5.46 -3.33
C THR A 39 3.80 -4.51 -2.88
N VAL A 40 4.18 -3.39 -2.30
CA VAL A 40 3.35 -2.21 -2.02
C VAL A 40 4.16 -0.96 -2.38
N LEU A 41 3.49 0.19 -2.43
CA LEU A 41 4.14 1.47 -2.69
C LEU A 41 4.26 2.27 -1.40
N LEU A 42 5.48 2.71 -1.07
CA LEU A 42 5.73 3.75 -0.09
C LEU A 42 5.04 5.04 -0.54
N LYS A 43 4.32 5.67 0.38
CA LYS A 43 3.60 6.93 0.14
C LYS A 43 4.17 8.10 0.92
N GLN A 44 4.65 7.87 2.13
CA GLN A 44 5.28 8.89 2.96
C GLN A 44 6.34 8.22 3.85
N PHE A 45 7.37 8.97 4.22
CA PHE A 45 8.27 8.59 5.29
C PHE A 45 8.72 9.85 6.04
N ASP A 46 8.83 9.76 7.35
CA ASP A 46 9.29 10.83 8.24
C ASP A 46 9.94 10.20 9.49
N GLU A 47 10.27 11.01 10.49
CA GLU A 47 10.87 10.53 11.76
C GLU A 47 10.02 9.48 12.50
N ARG A 48 8.71 9.38 12.20
CA ARG A 48 7.80 8.36 12.77
C ARG A 48 7.88 7.03 12.03
N GLY A 49 8.38 6.99 10.80
CA GLY A 49 8.59 5.76 10.04
C GLY A 49 8.09 5.82 8.59
N PHE A 50 7.58 4.71 8.09
CA PHE A 50 7.25 4.48 6.67
C PHE A 50 5.77 4.16 6.50
N VAL A 51 5.10 4.87 5.58
CA VAL A 51 3.64 4.78 5.39
C VAL A 51 3.30 4.19 4.02
N PHE A 52 2.44 3.18 4.04
CA PHE A 52 1.77 2.64 2.85
C PHE A 52 0.28 2.46 3.13
N PHE A 53 -0.54 2.45 2.08
CA PHE A 53 -1.98 2.32 2.18
C PHE A 53 -2.43 0.96 1.63
N THR A 54 -3.40 0.34 2.29
CA THR A 54 -3.93 -0.97 1.89
C THR A 54 -5.35 -1.16 2.39
N ASN A 55 -6.02 -2.23 1.95
CA ASN A 55 -7.28 -2.65 2.53
C ASN A 55 -7.01 -3.42 3.83
N TYR A 56 -7.60 -2.98 4.94
CA TYR A 56 -7.42 -3.60 6.27
C TYR A 56 -7.95 -5.04 6.35
N GLU A 57 -8.88 -5.44 5.48
CA GLU A 57 -9.39 -6.81 5.40
C GLU A 57 -8.57 -7.71 4.49
N SER A 58 -7.60 -7.16 3.77
CA SER A 58 -6.67 -7.99 2.98
C SER A 58 -5.87 -8.91 3.89
N ARG A 59 -5.27 -9.96 3.31
CA ARG A 59 -4.40 -10.88 4.07
C ARG A 59 -3.35 -10.14 4.92
N LYS A 60 -2.66 -9.15 4.34
CA LYS A 60 -1.64 -8.38 5.06
C LYS A 60 -2.24 -7.50 6.17
N GLY A 61 -3.44 -6.96 5.94
CA GLY A 61 -4.14 -6.14 6.93
C GLY A 61 -4.56 -6.96 8.15
N ARG A 62 -5.12 -8.16 7.91
CA ARG A 62 -5.46 -9.12 8.97
C ARG A 62 -4.22 -9.62 9.71
N GLU A 63 -3.15 -9.94 8.99
CA GLU A 63 -1.88 -10.35 9.60
C GLU A 63 -1.31 -9.25 10.49
N LEU A 64 -1.23 -7.99 10.02
CA LEU A 64 -0.73 -6.86 10.82
C LEU A 64 -1.61 -6.53 12.02
N ALA A 65 -2.92 -6.76 11.93
CA ALA A 65 -3.83 -6.57 13.05
C ALA A 65 -3.61 -7.64 14.15
N ALA A 66 -3.29 -8.87 13.77
CA ALA A 66 -3.04 -9.97 14.70
C ALA A 66 -1.58 -10.04 15.20
N ASN A 67 -0.63 -9.58 14.39
CA ASN A 67 0.80 -9.61 14.63
C ASN A 67 1.45 -8.36 13.99
N PRO A 68 1.76 -7.31 14.77
CA PRO A 68 2.18 -6.02 14.23
C PRO A 68 3.63 -6.02 13.72
N TYR A 69 4.41 -7.08 13.91
CA TYR A 69 5.79 -7.14 13.43
C TYR A 69 5.85 -7.21 11.89
N VAL A 70 6.67 -6.35 11.31
CA VAL A 70 6.76 -6.16 9.85
C VAL A 70 8.20 -5.94 9.41
N SER A 71 8.51 -6.39 8.19
CA SER A 71 9.75 -6.06 7.48
C SER A 71 9.43 -5.44 6.12
N LEU A 72 10.12 -4.35 5.79
CA LEU A 72 10.08 -3.68 4.50
C LEU A 72 11.42 -3.89 3.80
N LEU A 73 11.39 -4.23 2.52
CA LEU A 73 12.58 -4.33 1.68
C LEU A 73 12.41 -3.46 0.44
N PHE A 74 13.34 -2.53 0.23
CA PHE A 74 13.44 -1.71 -0.98
C PHE A 74 14.50 -2.32 -1.90
N PRO A 75 14.09 -2.97 -3.00
CA PRO A 75 15.04 -3.53 -3.95
C PRO A 75 15.47 -2.44 -4.92
N CYS A 76 16.76 -2.07 -4.92
CA CYS A 76 17.33 -1.15 -5.90
C CYS A 76 18.49 -1.79 -6.69
N PRO A 77 18.25 -2.88 -7.47
CA PRO A 77 19.31 -3.55 -8.23
C PRO A 77 20.11 -2.66 -9.18
N PRO A 78 19.52 -1.69 -9.92
CA PRO A 78 20.28 -0.84 -10.85
C PRO A 78 21.43 -0.07 -10.20
N ILE A 79 21.27 0.27 -8.91
CA ILE A 79 22.26 1.01 -8.12
C ILE A 79 22.98 0.12 -7.10
N ALA A 80 22.84 -1.22 -7.23
CA ALA A 80 23.42 -2.23 -6.36
C ALA A 80 23.14 -2.02 -4.86
N ARG A 81 21.93 -1.56 -4.51
CA ARG A 81 21.52 -1.30 -3.12
C ARG A 81 20.27 -2.08 -2.73
N GLN A 82 20.18 -2.31 -1.43
CA GLN A 82 19.00 -2.83 -0.77
C GLN A 82 18.86 -2.16 0.59
N VAL A 83 17.65 -1.68 0.90
CA VAL A 83 17.32 -1.18 2.24
C VAL A 83 16.35 -2.15 2.90
N ILE A 84 16.63 -2.54 4.14
CA ILE A 84 15.72 -3.32 4.97
C ILE A 84 15.32 -2.47 6.19
N VAL A 85 14.03 -2.39 6.45
CA VAL A 85 13.46 -1.75 7.65
C VAL A 85 12.67 -2.81 8.40
N THR A 86 12.92 -2.98 9.69
CA THR A 86 12.14 -3.84 10.57
C THR A 86 11.51 -3.03 11.69
N GLY A 87 10.33 -3.43 12.13
CA GLY A 87 9.65 -2.70 13.19
C GLY A 87 8.24 -3.23 13.45
N THR A 88 7.41 -2.35 14.00
CA THR A 88 5.99 -2.62 14.21
C THR A 88 5.15 -1.68 13.36
N ALA A 89 4.02 -2.17 12.84
CA ALA A 89 3.05 -1.37 12.11
C ALA A 89 1.94 -0.88 13.05
N SER A 90 1.51 0.35 12.85
CA SER A 90 0.32 0.93 13.48
C SER A 90 -0.55 1.59 12.41
N ARG A 91 -1.85 1.79 12.70
CA ARG A 91 -2.75 2.50 11.79
C ARG A 91 -2.48 4.00 11.89
N ILE A 92 -2.46 4.67 10.73
CA ILE A 92 -2.50 6.12 10.67
C ILE A 92 -3.90 6.65 11.03
N GLY A 93 -4.01 7.97 11.26
CA GLY A 93 -5.29 8.60 11.58
C GLY A 93 -6.33 8.44 10.46
N ARG A 94 -7.61 8.35 10.84
CA ARG A 94 -8.72 8.24 9.88
C ARG A 94 -8.75 9.43 8.90
N ASP A 95 -8.44 10.62 9.40
CA ASP A 95 -8.40 11.83 8.59
C ASP A 95 -7.25 11.82 7.57
N GLU A 96 -6.08 11.27 7.94
CA GLU A 96 -4.95 11.05 7.02
C GLU A 96 -5.33 10.04 5.92
N THR A 97 -5.99 8.94 6.30
CA THR A 97 -6.54 7.95 5.34
C THR A 97 -7.54 8.59 4.38
N ALA A 98 -8.47 9.39 4.90
CA ALA A 98 -9.48 10.07 4.09
C ALA A 98 -8.86 11.13 3.16
N ALA A 99 -7.89 11.90 3.64
CA ALA A 99 -7.16 12.88 2.84
C ALA A 99 -6.40 12.21 1.69
N TYR A 100 -5.66 11.13 1.98
CA TYR A 100 -4.97 10.36 0.95
C TYR A 100 -5.94 9.73 -0.05
N PHE A 101 -7.04 9.13 0.40
CA PHE A 101 -8.01 8.52 -0.51
C PHE A 101 -8.57 9.53 -1.50
N ARG A 102 -8.93 10.74 -1.03
CA ARG A 102 -9.49 11.80 -1.87
C ARG A 102 -8.52 12.30 -2.95
N SER A 103 -7.21 12.32 -2.66
CA SER A 103 -6.19 12.76 -3.62
C SER A 103 -5.87 11.75 -4.72
N ARG A 104 -6.36 10.50 -4.60
CA ARG A 104 -6.12 9.47 -5.61
C ARG A 104 -6.86 9.77 -6.93
N PRO A 105 -6.30 9.34 -8.08
CA PRO A 105 -7.01 9.38 -9.36
C PRO A 105 -8.38 8.69 -9.27
N HIS A 106 -9.34 9.16 -10.05
CA HIS A 106 -10.73 8.69 -9.98
C HIS A 106 -10.84 7.17 -10.11
N GLY A 107 -10.25 6.56 -11.15
CA GLY A 107 -10.26 5.10 -11.32
C GLY A 107 -9.56 4.33 -10.18
N SER A 108 -8.57 4.94 -9.52
CA SER A 108 -7.93 4.36 -8.33
C SER A 108 -8.88 4.31 -7.12
N LYS A 109 -9.79 5.28 -6.98
CA LYS A 109 -10.84 5.30 -5.95
C LYS A 109 -11.90 4.26 -6.24
N LEU A 110 -12.34 4.13 -7.50
CA LEU A 110 -13.28 3.09 -7.93
C LEU A 110 -12.72 1.69 -7.74
N GLY A 111 -11.47 1.45 -8.16
CA GLY A 111 -10.82 0.15 -8.01
C GLY A 111 -10.67 -0.28 -6.55
N ALA A 112 -10.50 0.66 -5.61
CA ALA A 112 -10.47 0.37 -4.19
C ALA A 112 -11.84 -0.10 -3.64
N TRP A 113 -12.94 0.32 -4.25
CA TRP A 113 -14.30 -0.16 -3.93
C TRP A 113 -14.67 -1.45 -4.67
N ALA A 114 -14.27 -1.57 -5.94
CA ALA A 114 -14.59 -2.73 -6.77
C ALA A 114 -13.93 -4.01 -6.25
N SER A 115 -12.75 -3.88 -5.61
CA SER A 115 -11.94 -5.00 -5.14
C SER A 115 -11.98 -5.16 -3.63
N GLU A 116 -12.66 -6.21 -3.18
CA GLU A 116 -12.47 -6.79 -1.85
C GLU A 116 -11.10 -7.50 -1.83
N GLN A 117 -10.05 -6.73 -1.58
CA GLN A 117 -8.67 -7.20 -1.77
C GLN A 117 -8.40 -8.51 -1.01
N SER A 118 -7.93 -9.53 -1.73
CA SER A 118 -7.61 -10.88 -1.22
C SER A 118 -8.81 -11.77 -0.88
N THR A 119 -10.02 -11.43 -1.32
CA THR A 119 -11.15 -12.38 -1.32
C THR A 119 -11.19 -13.17 -2.63
N VAL A 120 -11.75 -14.39 -2.57
CA VAL A 120 -11.98 -15.22 -3.76
C VAL A 120 -13.17 -14.64 -4.51
N ILE A 121 -13.02 -14.46 -5.82
CA ILE A 121 -14.09 -14.05 -6.74
C ILE A 121 -14.37 -15.16 -7.75
N ALA A 122 -15.57 -15.19 -8.31
CA ALA A 122 -15.95 -16.27 -9.22
C ALA A 122 -15.25 -16.16 -10.58
N SER A 123 -15.03 -14.93 -11.08
CA SER A 123 -14.39 -14.70 -12.37
C SER A 123 -13.86 -13.28 -12.54
N ARG A 124 -13.15 -13.03 -13.65
CA ARG A 124 -12.69 -11.69 -14.04
C ARG A 124 -13.85 -10.76 -14.36
N GLU A 125 -14.87 -11.28 -15.03
CA GLU A 125 -16.06 -10.54 -15.48
C GLU A 125 -16.86 -9.99 -14.28
N GLU A 126 -16.83 -10.70 -13.15
CA GLU A 126 -17.42 -10.20 -11.90
C GLU A 126 -16.74 -8.90 -11.43
N LEU A 127 -15.41 -8.84 -11.48
CA LEU A 127 -14.67 -7.63 -11.09
C LEU A 127 -14.95 -6.47 -12.07
N ASP A 128 -14.95 -6.76 -13.37
CA ASP A 128 -15.24 -5.75 -14.40
C ASP A 128 -16.66 -5.20 -14.25
N ARG A 129 -17.64 -6.07 -13.96
CA ARG A 129 -19.03 -5.65 -13.68
C ARG A 129 -19.11 -4.75 -12.46
N ARG A 130 -18.50 -5.14 -11.33
CA ARG A 130 -18.48 -4.32 -10.09
C ARG A 130 -17.85 -2.95 -10.34
N TYR A 131 -16.77 -2.90 -11.13
CA TYR A 131 -16.13 -1.64 -11.50
C TYR A 131 -17.06 -0.77 -12.36
N ALA A 132 -17.68 -1.33 -13.39
CA ALA A 132 -18.60 -0.59 -14.27
C ALA A 132 -19.85 -0.08 -13.51
N GLU A 133 -20.39 -0.85 -12.56
CA GLU A 133 -21.47 -0.41 -11.69
C GLU A 133 -21.06 0.81 -10.84
N LEU A 134 -19.82 0.82 -10.33
CA LEU A 134 -19.28 1.94 -9.55
C LEU A 134 -18.97 3.16 -10.42
N GLU A 135 -18.47 2.96 -11.63
CA GLU A 135 -18.22 4.03 -12.61
C GLU A 135 -19.54 4.71 -13.04
N ALA A 136 -20.60 3.93 -13.28
CA ALA A 136 -21.93 4.47 -13.56
C ALA A 136 -22.54 5.19 -12.35
N ARG A 137 -22.27 4.71 -11.13
CA ARG A 137 -22.78 5.29 -9.89
C ARG A 137 -22.03 6.56 -9.45
N TYR A 138 -20.73 6.63 -9.74
CA TYR A 138 -19.87 7.76 -9.40
C TYR A 138 -19.06 8.18 -10.64
N PRO A 139 -19.67 8.90 -11.59
CA PRO A 139 -18.98 9.40 -12.77
C PRO A 139 -17.78 10.29 -12.43
N GLU A 140 -16.87 10.49 -13.40
CA GLU A 140 -15.74 11.38 -13.22
C GLU A 140 -16.20 12.81 -12.87
N GLY A 141 -15.56 13.40 -11.86
CA GLY A 141 -15.98 14.67 -11.26
C GLY A 141 -16.86 14.51 -10.01
N GLU A 142 -17.48 13.35 -9.80
CA GLU A 142 -18.22 13.06 -8.57
C GLU A 142 -17.33 12.58 -7.42
N GLN A 143 -17.83 12.77 -6.19
CA GLN A 143 -17.15 12.32 -4.99
C GLN A 143 -17.42 10.83 -4.72
N VAL A 144 -16.38 10.02 -4.92
CA VAL A 144 -16.37 8.62 -4.43
C VAL A 144 -16.18 8.65 -2.91
N PRO A 145 -17.06 7.99 -2.12
CA PRO A 145 -16.94 7.97 -0.67
C PRO A 145 -15.65 7.28 -0.21
N VAL A 146 -15.10 7.72 0.91
CA VAL A 146 -13.95 7.04 1.53
C VAL A 146 -14.44 5.71 2.11
N PRO A 147 -13.80 4.56 1.81
CA PRO A 147 -14.16 3.26 2.40
C PRO A 147 -14.21 3.35 3.93
N PRO A 148 -15.20 2.75 4.61
CA PRO A 148 -15.48 3.00 6.03
C PRO A 148 -14.37 2.56 6.98
N GLN A 149 -13.48 1.69 6.51
CA GLN A 149 -12.44 1.04 7.29
C GLN A 149 -11.14 1.83 7.33
#